data_AF-A0A0W0SCC3-F1
#
_entry.id   AF-A0A0W0SCC3-F1
#
_cell.length_a   1.000
_cell.length_b   1.000
_cell.length_c   1.000
_cell.angle_alpha   90.00
_cell.angle_beta   90.00
_cell.angle_gamma   90.00
#
_symmetry.space_group_name_H-M   'P 1'
#
loop_
_entity.id
_entity.type
_entity.pdbx_description
1 polymer ?
#
loop_
_entity_poly.entity_id
_entity_poly.type
_entity_poly.pdbx_seq_one_letter_code
_entity_poly.pdbx_strand_id
1 'polypeptide(L)'
;MLEALSEEQLKASFESPDFLKILNKDHYVTAAANTLSRKQLELFASNSKGHDILNAIIKKLKPSPYTLGKLVSILPFATEKVKAALIDQLAHLACPASFNIRLTQLADHYIKVNNQIALKQAEALKSSTTTSSTTTSSTTTHLTRSNTAPSKWTVHLPAKPVYTHLLVQKKEWTAEALDAFISELNAEDYLIKIEKLFEELTSVPDHQIKIIVERASSPDFTRLLPHLWQIDSKTTNHLSYRENRSNRLKVVLETLSEEQLKSSLKENKFWEIFRNTQEPYGKMAAEVLSPQQFATIIAHASIDRHTDIAVLITQISKDSPAEKRRLHQILEAVIPHTTPWVVLALERQIKNLLSYDQNVYHRLNHDLKKYLKESLERPEVNLNYKRDGSLDKKSISLLLNEVESSHSHSLAM
;
A
#
# COMPACT_ATOMS: atom_id res chain seq x y z
N MET A 1 -12.54 20.81 21.70
CA MET A 1 -11.66 21.55 22.64
C MET A 1 -10.18 21.30 22.35
N LEU A 2 -9.66 20.07 22.42
CA LEU A 2 -8.23 19.78 22.16
C LEU A 2 -7.73 20.26 20.78
N GLU A 3 -8.54 20.13 19.73
CA GLU A 3 -8.23 20.65 18.38
C GLU A 3 -8.17 22.18 18.31
N ALA A 4 -8.86 22.89 19.20
CA ALA A 4 -9.00 24.35 19.18
C ALA A 4 -7.94 25.08 20.03
N LEU A 5 -7.08 24.35 20.74
CA LEU A 5 -6.01 24.94 21.54
C LEU A 5 -4.85 25.37 20.63
N SER A 6 -4.36 26.60 20.85
CA SER A 6 -3.09 27.07 20.29
C SER A 6 -1.91 26.22 20.80
N GLU A 7 -0.76 26.29 20.12
CA GLU A 7 0.43 25.52 20.50
C GLU A 7 0.89 25.87 21.94
N GLU A 8 0.84 27.15 22.31
CA GLU A 8 1.20 27.66 23.63
C GLU A 8 0.24 27.16 24.71
N GLN A 9 -1.06 27.17 24.44
CA GLN A 9 -2.06 26.61 25.35
C GLN A 9 -1.92 25.09 25.50
N LEU A 10 -1.54 24.41 24.43
CA LEU A 10 -1.31 22.97 24.44
C LEU A 10 -0.07 22.62 25.27
N LYS A 11 1.03 23.37 25.12
CA LYS A 11 2.24 23.26 25.97
C LYS A 11 1.89 23.44 27.44
N ALA A 12 1.20 24.53 27.78
CA ALA A 12 0.77 24.81 29.15
C ALA A 12 -0.15 23.70 29.71
N SER A 13 -1.04 23.16 28.87
CA SER A 13 -1.92 22.05 29.26
C SER A 13 -1.12 20.77 29.53
N PHE A 14 -0.13 20.45 28.71
CA PHE A 14 0.73 19.27 28.89
C PHE A 14 1.69 19.37 30.08
N GLU A 15 1.92 20.57 30.58
CA GLU A 15 2.67 20.80 31.82
C GLU A 15 1.78 20.78 33.07
N SER A 16 0.46 20.88 32.91
CA SER A 16 -0.51 20.87 34.02
C SER A 16 -0.77 19.44 34.53
N PRO A 17 -0.46 19.14 35.81
CA PRO A 17 -0.74 17.83 36.40
C PRO A 17 -2.23 17.48 36.42
N ASP A 18 -3.09 18.47 36.65
CA ASP A 18 -4.54 18.28 36.69
C ASP A 18 -5.10 17.92 35.30
N PHE A 19 -4.62 18.60 34.27
CA PHE A 19 -4.96 18.28 32.89
C PHE A 19 -4.51 16.87 32.53
N LEU A 20 -3.26 16.50 32.84
CA LEU A 20 -2.74 15.16 32.58
C LEU A 20 -3.53 14.07 33.33
N LYS A 21 -3.94 14.34 34.57
CA LYS A 21 -4.78 13.43 35.38
C LYS A 21 -6.17 13.23 34.78
N ILE A 22 -6.78 14.30 34.24
CA ILE A 22 -8.06 14.21 33.51
C ILE A 22 -7.86 13.45 32.20
N LEU A 23 -6.83 13.80 31.44
CA LEU A 23 -6.51 13.21 30.14
C LEU A 23 -6.30 11.70 30.25
N ASN A 24 -5.71 11.21 31.34
CA ASN A 24 -5.42 9.80 31.58
C ASN A 24 -6.67 8.94 31.91
N LYS A 25 -7.87 9.51 32.03
CA LYS A 25 -9.10 8.71 32.19
C LYS A 25 -9.50 8.11 30.83
N ASP A 26 -10.01 6.88 30.83
CA ASP A 26 -10.14 6.06 29.61
C ASP A 26 -10.96 6.72 28.48
N HIS A 27 -12.06 7.42 28.82
CA HIS A 27 -12.87 8.17 27.85
C HIS A 27 -12.12 9.36 27.22
N TYR A 28 -11.29 10.07 28.01
CA TYR A 28 -10.55 11.24 27.53
C TYR A 28 -9.27 10.85 26.78
N VAL A 29 -8.59 9.76 27.18
CA VAL A 29 -7.48 9.17 26.40
C VAL A 29 -7.97 8.78 25.01
N THR A 30 -9.12 8.11 24.94
CA THR A 30 -9.70 7.67 23.67
C THR A 30 -10.10 8.85 22.79
N ALA A 31 -10.68 9.90 23.36
CA ALA A 31 -10.97 11.13 22.63
C ALA A 31 -9.69 11.80 22.11
N ALA A 32 -8.67 11.95 22.97
CA ALA A 32 -7.39 12.57 22.61
C ALA A 32 -6.65 11.81 21.50
N ALA A 33 -6.63 10.47 21.53
CA ALA A 33 -6.00 9.66 20.49
C ALA A 33 -6.59 9.91 19.09
N ASN A 34 -7.89 10.15 19.02
CA ASN A 34 -8.60 10.34 17.75
C ASN A 34 -8.64 11.80 17.30
N THR A 35 -8.65 12.75 18.24
CA THR A 35 -8.75 14.20 18.01
C THR A 35 -7.40 14.90 17.81
N LEU A 36 -6.33 14.46 18.50
CA LEU A 36 -5.04 15.13 18.38
C LEU A 36 -4.46 15.00 16.97
N SER A 37 -4.05 16.13 16.39
CA SER A 37 -3.37 16.20 15.11
C SER A 37 -1.92 15.69 15.22
N ARG A 38 -1.29 15.43 14.07
CA ARG A 38 0.12 15.04 13.99
C ARG A 38 1.04 16.00 14.75
N LYS A 39 0.88 17.31 14.55
CA LYS A 39 1.72 18.35 15.20
C LYS A 39 1.52 18.39 16.71
N GLN A 40 0.28 18.20 17.18
CA GLN A 40 -0.02 18.19 18.61
C GLN A 40 0.51 16.93 19.31
N LEU A 41 0.49 15.78 18.63
CA LEU A 41 1.13 14.55 19.13
C LEU A 41 2.65 14.64 19.14
N GLU A 42 3.24 15.26 18.12
CA GLU A 42 4.67 15.57 18.08
C GLU A 42 5.08 16.43 19.29
N LEU A 43 4.31 17.49 19.55
CA LEU A 43 4.53 18.36 20.70
C LEU A 43 4.38 17.60 22.03
N PHE A 44 3.38 16.74 22.17
CA PHE A 44 3.21 15.91 23.37
C PHE A 44 4.39 14.93 23.54
N ALA A 45 4.84 14.30 22.44
CA ALA A 45 5.95 13.36 22.44
C ALA A 45 7.30 14.03 22.72
N SER A 46 7.46 15.32 22.42
CA SER A 46 8.68 16.05 22.77
C SER A 46 8.90 16.18 24.30
N ASN A 47 7.86 15.97 25.11
CA ASN A 47 7.92 16.00 26.57
C ASN A 47 7.93 14.58 27.16
N SER A 48 9.14 14.09 27.46
CA SER A 48 9.35 12.74 28.00
C SER A 48 8.66 12.45 29.34
N LYS A 49 8.28 13.47 30.11
CA LYS A 49 7.52 13.33 31.37
C LYS A 49 6.10 12.80 31.12
N GLY A 50 5.52 13.08 29.95
CA GLY A 50 4.16 12.66 29.56
C GLY A 50 4.08 11.27 28.91
N HIS A 51 5.19 10.54 28.78
CA HIS A 51 5.23 9.32 27.97
C HIS A 51 4.37 8.17 28.49
N ASP A 52 4.04 8.13 29.78
CA ASP A 52 3.11 7.13 30.32
C ASP A 52 1.68 7.36 29.80
N ILE A 53 1.27 8.63 29.66
CA ILE A 53 -0.02 9.00 29.07
C ILE A 53 0.05 8.87 27.55
N LEU A 54 1.18 9.20 26.93
CA LEU A 54 1.39 8.99 25.48
C LEU A 54 1.24 7.51 25.13
N ASN A 55 1.76 6.61 25.95
CA ASN A 55 1.61 5.17 25.79
C ASN A 55 0.12 4.76 25.80
N ALA A 56 -0.68 5.34 26.70
CA ALA A 56 -2.13 5.11 26.74
C ALA A 56 -2.83 5.65 25.49
N ILE A 57 -2.45 6.84 25.01
CA ILE A 57 -2.96 7.46 23.78
C ILE A 57 -2.63 6.58 22.56
N ILE A 58 -1.39 6.08 22.46
CA ILE A 58 -0.95 5.22 21.36
C ILE A 58 -1.78 3.93 21.32
N LYS A 59 -2.03 3.28 22.45
CA LYS A 59 -2.85 2.06 22.54
C LYS A 59 -4.30 2.26 22.10
N LYS A 60 -4.83 3.49 22.19
CA LYS A 60 -6.22 3.84 21.87
C LYS A 60 -6.38 4.48 20.47
N LEU A 61 -5.29 4.61 19.70
CA LEU A 61 -5.35 5.06 18.32
C LEU A 61 -6.18 4.08 17.48
N LYS A 62 -7.23 4.59 16.84
CA LYS A 62 -7.98 3.78 15.88
C LYS A 62 -7.20 3.65 14.56
N PRO A 63 -7.36 2.54 13.84
CA PRO A 63 -6.87 2.42 12.48
C PRO A 63 -7.53 3.50 11.60
N SER A 64 -6.71 4.34 10.96
CA SER A 64 -7.16 5.40 10.06
C SER A 64 -6.08 5.68 9.00
N PRO A 65 -6.41 6.29 7.86
CA PRO A 65 -5.42 6.71 6.86
C PRO A 65 -4.33 7.63 7.41
N TYR A 66 -4.57 8.29 8.54
CA TYR A 66 -3.65 9.23 9.18
C TYR A 66 -2.84 8.61 10.33
N THR A 67 -3.12 7.37 10.72
CA THR A 67 -2.49 6.72 11.88
C THR A 67 -0.99 6.57 11.68
N LEU A 68 -0.53 6.18 10.48
CA LEU A 68 0.91 6.15 10.17
C LEU A 68 1.56 7.52 10.37
N GLY A 69 0.93 8.60 9.90
CA GLY A 69 1.45 9.96 10.07
C GLY A 69 1.57 10.38 11.53
N LYS A 70 0.60 9.98 12.37
CA LYS A 70 0.60 10.22 13.83
C LYS A 70 1.68 9.41 14.55
N LEU A 71 1.87 8.13 14.20
CA LEU A 71 2.92 7.29 14.79
C LEU A 71 4.32 7.78 14.38
N VAL A 72 4.49 8.18 13.12
CA VAL A 72 5.77 8.69 12.60
C VAL A 72 6.16 10.03 13.23
N SER A 73 5.21 10.90 13.62
CA SER A 73 5.55 12.10 14.40
C SER A 73 6.04 11.81 15.82
N ILE A 74 5.69 10.65 16.39
CA ILE A 74 6.11 10.26 17.73
C ILE A 74 7.50 9.58 17.71
N LEU A 75 7.81 8.84 16.63
CA LEU A 75 9.05 8.05 16.50
C LEU A 75 10.33 8.78 16.93
N PRO A 76 10.60 10.03 16.50
CA PRO A 76 11.84 10.73 16.84
C PRO A 76 12.04 10.94 18.35
N PHE A 77 10.96 10.93 19.12
CA PHE A 77 10.96 11.18 20.56
C PHE A 77 10.69 9.91 21.39
N ALA A 78 10.50 8.75 20.74
CA ALA A 78 10.15 7.52 21.43
C ALA A 78 11.21 7.07 22.45
N THR A 79 10.74 6.57 23.59
CA THR A 79 11.54 5.98 24.68
C THR A 79 11.03 4.58 25.00
N GLU A 80 11.72 3.81 25.85
CA GLU A 80 11.24 2.46 26.27
C GLU A 80 9.80 2.47 26.81
N LYS A 81 9.37 3.54 27.49
CA LYS A 81 8.01 3.67 28.05
C LYS A 81 6.88 3.54 27.02
N VAL A 82 7.12 3.93 25.77
CA VAL A 82 6.14 3.88 24.68
C VAL A 82 6.42 2.75 23.69
N LYS A 83 7.52 2.01 23.85
CA LYS A 83 8.00 1.01 22.89
C LYS A 83 6.98 -0.05 22.56
N ALA A 84 6.43 -0.71 23.58
CA ALA A 84 5.50 -1.82 23.38
C ALA A 84 4.25 -1.38 22.62
N ALA A 85 3.66 -0.24 22.99
CA ALA A 85 2.48 0.29 22.29
C ALA A 85 2.80 0.79 20.88
N LEU A 86 3.96 1.43 20.69
CA LEU A 86 4.36 1.96 19.39
C LEU A 86 4.65 0.83 18.39
N ILE A 87 5.39 -0.20 18.81
CA ILE A 87 5.68 -1.36 17.97
C ILE A 87 4.40 -2.15 17.67
N ASP A 88 3.53 -2.34 18.65
CA ASP A 88 2.24 -3.02 18.47
C ASP A 88 1.39 -2.26 17.43
N GLN A 89 1.21 -0.95 17.58
CA GLN A 89 0.46 -0.15 16.62
C GLN A 89 1.07 -0.14 15.21
N LEU A 90 2.40 -0.13 15.10
CA LEU A 90 3.10 -0.23 13.81
C LEU A 90 2.90 -1.60 13.15
N ALA A 91 2.87 -2.68 13.93
CA ALA A 91 2.63 -4.03 13.43
C ALA A 91 1.21 -4.21 12.87
N HIS A 92 0.23 -3.53 13.48
CA HIS A 92 -1.18 -3.55 13.05
C HIS A 92 -1.52 -2.57 11.91
N LEU A 93 -0.55 -1.79 11.43
CA LEU A 93 -0.77 -0.94 10.26
C LEU A 93 -1.02 -1.79 9.01
N ALA A 94 -1.99 -1.37 8.19
CA ALA A 94 -2.32 -1.98 6.91
C ALA A 94 -1.27 -1.70 5.81
N CYS A 95 0.01 -1.74 6.16
CA CYS A 95 1.14 -1.57 5.25
C CYS A 95 1.82 -2.92 4.94
N PRO A 96 2.69 -3.00 3.92
CA PRO A 96 3.45 -4.21 3.64
C PRO A 96 4.32 -4.64 4.84
N ALA A 97 4.46 -5.95 5.07
CA ALA A 97 5.23 -6.47 6.21
C ALA A 97 6.70 -6.01 6.19
N SER A 98 7.32 -5.91 5.01
CA SER A 98 8.67 -5.35 4.85
C SER A 98 8.77 -3.90 5.31
N PHE A 99 7.73 -3.10 5.06
CA PHE A 99 7.65 -1.71 5.53
C PHE A 99 7.42 -1.65 7.04
N ASN A 100 6.54 -2.48 7.60
CA ASN A 100 6.33 -2.58 9.05
C ASN A 100 7.62 -3.02 9.76
N ILE A 101 8.37 -3.98 9.22
CA ILE A 101 9.68 -4.40 9.74
C ILE A 101 10.65 -3.22 9.74
N ARG A 102 10.74 -2.45 8.65
CA ARG A 102 11.60 -1.26 8.57
C ARG A 102 11.17 -0.16 9.54
N LEU A 103 9.86 0.05 9.72
CA LEU A 103 9.32 1.01 10.69
C LEU A 103 9.60 0.59 12.13
N THR A 104 9.45 -0.69 12.45
CA THR A 104 9.80 -1.24 13.76
C THR A 104 11.31 -1.12 14.03
N GLN A 105 12.15 -1.44 13.04
CA GLN A 105 13.60 -1.23 13.15
C GLN A 105 13.96 0.25 13.36
N LEU A 106 13.24 1.16 12.70
CA LEU A 106 13.42 2.60 12.86
C LEU A 106 12.97 3.06 14.25
N ALA A 107 11.85 2.53 14.76
CA ALA A 107 11.38 2.78 16.13
C ALA A 107 12.41 2.31 17.16
N ASP A 108 12.92 1.09 17.02
CA ASP A 108 13.97 0.56 17.88
C ASP A 108 15.26 1.40 17.81
N HIS A 109 15.62 1.92 16.65
CA HIS A 109 16.76 2.82 16.49
C HIS A 109 16.58 4.11 17.30
N TYR A 110 15.45 4.82 17.13
CA TYR A 110 15.20 6.06 17.87
C TYR A 110 15.10 5.82 19.38
N ILE A 111 14.47 4.73 19.82
CA ILE A 111 14.39 4.36 21.23
C ILE A 111 15.81 4.15 21.80
N LYS A 112 16.67 3.40 21.11
CA LYS A 112 18.07 3.21 21.53
C LYS A 112 18.82 4.53 21.62
N VAL A 113 18.70 5.40 20.62
CA VAL A 113 19.36 6.71 20.59
C VAL A 113 18.87 7.60 21.73
N ASN A 114 17.56 7.69 21.95
CA ASN A 114 16.98 8.55 22.98
C ASN A 114 17.28 8.05 24.39
N ASN A 115 17.30 6.73 24.61
CA ASN A 115 17.74 6.15 25.87
C ASN A 115 19.22 6.46 26.14
N GLN A 116 20.09 6.34 25.13
CA GLN A 116 21.50 6.69 25.28
C GLN A 116 21.70 8.17 25.62
N ILE A 117 20.91 9.06 25.03
CA ILE A 117 20.92 10.49 25.36
C ILE A 117 20.48 10.71 26.81
N ALA A 118 19.39 10.06 27.24
CA ALA A 118 18.88 10.16 28.61
C ALA A 118 19.89 9.63 29.64
N LEU A 119 20.55 8.50 29.35
CA LEU A 119 21.60 7.93 30.20
C LEU A 119 22.80 8.88 30.32
N LYS A 120 23.30 9.42 29.20
CA LYS A 120 24.40 10.40 29.20
C LYS A 120 24.05 11.68 29.95
N GLN A 121 22.81 12.15 29.85
CA GLN A 121 22.32 13.31 30.60
C GLN A 121 22.20 13.02 32.10
N ALA A 122 21.74 11.82 32.48
CA ALA A 122 21.69 11.40 33.87
C ALA A 122 23.10 11.23 34.48
N GLU A 123 24.06 10.73 33.70
CA GLU A 123 25.47 10.63 34.09
C GLU A 123 26.13 12.01 34.21
N ALA A 124 25.82 12.94 33.30
CA ALA A 124 26.25 14.35 33.39
C ALA A 124 25.66 15.05 34.63
N LEU A 125 24.40 14.79 34.97
CA LEU A 125 23.78 15.33 36.19
C LEU A 125 24.47 14.77 37.44
N LYS A 126 24.73 13.45 37.48
CA LYS A 126 25.41 12.78 38.60
C LYS A 126 26.85 13.25 38.78
N SER A 127 27.57 13.48 37.69
CA SER A 127 28.94 14.03 37.73
C SER A 127 28.99 15.51 38.11
N SER A 128 27.91 16.27 37.87
CA SER A 128 27.75 17.64 38.39
C SER A 128 27.27 17.71 39.85
N THR A 129 26.90 16.58 40.48
CA THR A 129 26.43 16.57 41.88
C THR A 129 27.59 16.35 42.88
N THR A 130 28.80 16.02 42.43
CA THR A 130 29.96 15.79 43.31
C THR A 130 30.78 17.05 43.61
N THR A 131 30.41 18.20 43.05
CA THR A 131 31.05 19.48 43.36
C THR A 131 30.03 20.61 43.28
N SER A 132 29.75 21.22 44.43
CA SER A 132 29.02 22.48 44.66
C SER A 132 27.56 22.35 45.11
N SER A 133 27.38 22.43 46.42
CA SER A 133 26.19 22.88 47.11
C SER A 133 25.81 24.33 46.70
N THR A 134 24.52 24.66 46.84
CA THR A 134 23.86 25.99 46.62
C THR A 134 23.92 26.48 45.17
N THR A 135 22.84 26.60 44.41
CA THR A 135 21.68 27.49 44.63
C THR A 135 20.56 27.13 43.65
N THR A 136 19.30 27.34 44.04
CA THR A 136 18.05 27.11 43.31
C THR A 136 17.97 27.83 41.96
N SER A 137 17.86 27.09 40.85
CA SER A 137 17.24 27.57 39.60
C SER A 137 16.77 26.39 38.76
N SER A 138 15.44 26.25 38.67
CA SER A 138 14.73 25.28 37.84
C SER A 138 14.84 25.66 36.37
N THR A 139 15.86 25.15 35.68
CA THR A 139 15.99 25.31 34.24
C THR A 139 15.28 24.15 33.55
N THR A 140 14.12 24.44 32.97
CA THR A 140 13.37 23.55 32.10
C THR A 140 14.18 23.27 30.84
N THR A 141 14.95 22.18 30.83
CA THR A 141 15.67 21.71 29.64
C THR A 141 14.71 20.99 28.71
N HIS A 142 14.05 21.75 27.84
CA HIS A 142 13.55 21.22 26.58
C HIS A 142 14.68 20.45 25.89
N LEU A 143 14.36 19.30 25.30
CA LEU A 143 15.21 18.60 24.34
C LEU A 143 15.32 19.44 23.06
N THR A 144 15.92 20.64 23.13
CA THR A 144 16.37 21.38 21.96
C THR A 144 17.66 20.72 21.47
N ARG A 145 17.51 19.64 20.70
CA ARG A 145 18.60 19.16 19.86
C ARG A 145 18.70 20.08 18.66
N SER A 146 19.92 20.51 18.37
CA SER A 146 20.29 21.38 17.25
C SER A 146 19.54 21.06 15.97
N ASN A 147 19.11 22.11 15.27
CA ASN A 147 18.72 22.11 13.86
C ASN A 147 19.90 21.75 12.94
N THR A 148 20.57 20.64 13.21
CA THR A 148 21.43 19.96 12.25
C THR A 148 20.60 18.84 11.68
N ALA A 149 19.67 19.21 10.79
CA ALA A 149 19.14 18.28 9.83
C ALA A 149 20.33 17.58 9.16
N PRO A 150 20.37 16.24 9.09
CA PRO A 150 21.36 15.57 8.25
C PRO A 150 21.10 16.01 6.81
N SER A 151 21.90 16.93 6.29
CA SER A 151 21.73 17.61 5.00
C SER A 151 21.95 16.71 3.77
N LYS A 152 21.85 15.39 3.92
CA LYS A 152 21.99 14.39 2.86
C LYS A 152 20.83 13.39 2.80
N TRP A 153 19.68 13.76 3.37
CA TRP A 153 18.40 13.11 3.06
C TRP A 153 17.42 14.14 2.54
N THR A 154 17.77 14.78 1.42
CA THR A 154 16.76 15.24 0.47
C THR A 154 16.09 13.99 -0.11
N VAL A 155 15.22 13.37 0.68
CA VAL A 155 14.10 12.66 0.07
C VAL A 155 13.29 13.77 -0.57
N HIS A 156 13.42 13.93 -1.90
CA HIS A 156 12.35 14.57 -2.65
C HIS A 156 11.09 13.80 -2.28
N LEU A 157 10.27 14.35 -1.39
CA LEU A 157 8.87 13.98 -1.39
C LEU A 157 8.44 14.22 -2.82
N PRO A 158 7.99 13.19 -3.58
CA PRO A 158 7.27 13.50 -4.80
C PRO A 158 6.17 14.47 -4.36
N ALA A 159 6.23 15.69 -4.88
CA ALA A 159 5.17 16.65 -4.68
C ALA A 159 3.87 15.90 -5.00
N LYS A 160 2.88 15.95 -4.10
CA LYS A 160 1.54 15.53 -4.50
C LYS A 160 1.27 16.30 -5.79
N PRO A 161 1.10 15.61 -6.93
CA PRO A 161 0.90 16.29 -8.20
C PRO A 161 -0.22 17.30 -8.02
N VAL A 162 0.09 18.57 -8.29
CA VAL A 162 -0.91 19.63 -8.34
C VAL A 162 -1.63 19.42 -9.66
N TYR A 163 -2.82 18.83 -9.58
CA TYR A 163 -3.64 18.57 -10.75
C TYR A 163 -4.37 19.85 -11.13
N THR A 164 -3.96 20.47 -12.24
CA THR A 164 -4.78 21.46 -12.92
C THR A 164 -5.97 20.72 -13.53
N HIS A 165 -7.18 20.97 -13.03
CA HIS A 165 -8.40 20.48 -13.66
C HIS A 165 -8.55 21.15 -15.03
N LEU A 166 -8.26 20.40 -16.10
CA LEU A 166 -8.65 20.76 -17.46
C LEU A 166 -10.10 20.30 -17.65
N LEU A 167 -11.04 21.26 -17.69
CA LEU A 167 -12.42 20.99 -18.06
C LEU A 167 -12.47 20.39 -19.47
N VAL A 168 -12.74 19.08 -19.55
CA VAL A 168 -12.90 18.38 -20.83
C VAL A 168 -14.25 18.75 -21.44
N GLN A 169 -14.24 19.41 -22.59
CA GLN A 169 -15.45 19.61 -23.38
C GLN A 169 -15.84 18.26 -24.00
N LYS A 170 -17.01 17.72 -23.60
CA LYS A 170 -17.59 16.53 -24.24
C LYS A 170 -18.05 16.92 -25.64
N LYS A 171 -17.33 16.45 -26.66
CA LYS A 171 -17.69 16.62 -28.06
C LYS A 171 -18.76 15.58 -28.43
N GLU A 172 -19.77 15.96 -29.20
CA GLU A 172 -20.64 14.97 -29.85
C GLU A 172 -19.87 14.32 -31.00
N TRP A 173 -19.82 12.99 -30.99
CA TRP A 173 -19.05 12.20 -31.93
C TRP A 173 -20.00 11.55 -32.95
N THR A 174 -19.81 11.85 -34.23
CA THR A 174 -20.52 11.17 -35.32
C THR A 174 -19.89 9.80 -35.62
N ALA A 175 -20.62 8.93 -36.31
CA ALA A 175 -20.12 7.62 -36.70
C ALA A 175 -18.88 7.73 -37.61
N GLU A 176 -18.90 8.68 -38.55
CA GLU A 176 -17.78 8.91 -39.48
C GLU A 176 -16.53 9.42 -38.75
N ALA A 177 -16.71 10.28 -37.74
CA ALA A 177 -15.61 10.78 -36.92
C ALA A 177 -14.98 9.65 -36.09
N LEU A 178 -15.80 8.74 -35.55
CA LEU A 178 -15.33 7.58 -34.81
C LEU A 178 -14.58 6.59 -35.72
N ASP A 179 -15.10 6.32 -36.91
CA ASP A 179 -14.45 5.43 -37.88
C ASP A 179 -13.09 6.01 -38.33
N ALA A 180 -13.05 7.32 -38.63
CA ALA A 180 -11.80 8.00 -38.96
C ALA A 180 -10.78 7.91 -37.81
N PHE A 181 -11.22 8.13 -36.56
CA PHE A 181 -10.37 8.00 -35.39
C PHE A 181 -9.83 6.58 -35.21
N ILE A 182 -10.67 5.55 -35.37
CA ILE A 182 -10.25 4.14 -35.30
C ILE A 182 -9.21 3.83 -36.37
N SER A 183 -9.43 4.30 -37.60
CA SER A 183 -8.45 4.12 -38.69
C SER A 183 -7.12 4.82 -38.39
N GLU A 184 -7.15 6.05 -37.88
CA GLU A 184 -5.93 6.77 -37.49
C GLU A 184 -5.21 6.11 -36.31
N LEU A 185 -5.93 5.58 -35.33
CA LEU A 185 -5.35 4.89 -34.19
C LEU A 185 -4.74 3.54 -34.58
N ASN A 186 -5.32 2.83 -35.55
CA ASN A 186 -4.79 1.56 -36.08
C ASN A 186 -3.65 1.75 -37.11
N ALA A 187 -3.42 2.98 -37.58
CA ALA A 187 -2.43 3.27 -38.61
C ALA A 187 -1.00 3.02 -38.12
N GLU A 188 -0.11 2.66 -39.04
CA GLU A 188 1.31 2.41 -38.73
C GLU A 188 2.04 3.67 -38.26
N ASP A 189 1.63 4.82 -38.81
CA ASP A 189 2.20 6.14 -38.56
C ASP A 189 1.52 6.89 -37.41
N TYR A 190 0.73 6.20 -36.56
CA TYR A 190 -0.02 6.83 -35.46
C TYR A 190 0.86 7.67 -34.52
N LEU A 191 2.16 7.34 -34.41
CA LEU A 191 3.14 8.08 -33.63
C LEU A 191 3.26 9.55 -34.07
N ILE A 192 3.08 9.82 -35.37
CA ILE A 192 3.10 11.19 -35.93
C ILE A 192 1.89 11.99 -35.42
N LYS A 193 0.76 11.31 -35.17
CA LYS A 193 -0.51 11.90 -34.76
C LYS A 193 -0.79 11.74 -33.26
N ILE A 194 0.20 11.34 -32.46
CA ILE A 194 -0.04 10.88 -31.09
C ILE A 194 -0.64 11.93 -30.16
N GLU A 195 -0.26 13.20 -30.34
CA GLU A 195 -0.82 14.31 -29.54
C GLU A 195 -2.31 14.51 -29.86
N LYS A 196 -2.65 14.55 -31.15
CA LYS A 196 -4.03 14.62 -31.64
C LYS A 196 -4.85 13.42 -31.14
N LEU A 197 -4.34 12.20 -31.32
CA LEU A 197 -5.02 10.97 -30.89
C LEU A 197 -5.25 10.95 -29.38
N PHE A 198 -4.28 11.45 -28.60
CA PHE A 198 -4.40 11.52 -27.15
C PHE A 198 -5.46 12.54 -26.70
N GLU A 199 -5.53 13.70 -27.34
CA GLU A 199 -6.56 14.70 -27.09
C GLU A 199 -7.96 14.19 -27.47
N GLU A 200 -8.10 13.63 -28.66
CA GLU A 200 -9.36 13.06 -29.12
C GLU A 200 -9.84 11.95 -28.18
N LEU A 201 -8.96 11.01 -27.80
CA LEU A 201 -9.26 9.91 -26.88
C LEU A 201 -9.77 10.38 -25.50
N THR A 202 -9.37 11.57 -25.04
CA THR A 202 -9.86 12.13 -23.76
C THR A 202 -11.29 12.65 -23.83
N SER A 203 -11.78 12.95 -25.05
CA SER A 203 -13.12 13.44 -25.30
C SER A 203 -14.13 12.33 -25.69
N VAL A 204 -13.64 11.12 -25.99
CA VAL A 204 -14.48 9.98 -26.43
C VAL A 204 -15.38 9.49 -25.28
N PRO A 205 -16.71 9.40 -25.48
CA PRO A 205 -17.63 8.83 -24.50
C PRO A 205 -17.45 7.31 -24.28
N ASP A 206 -17.82 6.82 -23.10
CA ASP A 206 -17.67 5.40 -22.69
C ASP A 206 -18.26 4.40 -23.71
N HIS A 207 -19.46 4.67 -24.24
CA HIS A 207 -20.09 3.78 -25.22
C HIS A 207 -19.30 3.68 -26.54
N GLN A 208 -18.52 4.71 -26.89
CA GLN A 208 -17.67 4.69 -28.09
C GLN A 208 -16.31 4.06 -27.82
N ILE A 209 -15.77 4.21 -26.60
CA ILE A 209 -14.62 3.41 -26.14
C ILE A 209 -14.94 1.92 -26.25
N LYS A 210 -16.15 1.51 -25.84
CA LYS A 210 -16.61 0.14 -25.99
C LYS A 210 -16.59 -0.31 -27.46
N ILE A 211 -17.12 0.49 -28.39
CA ILE A 211 -17.10 0.20 -29.82
C ILE A 211 -15.66 0.09 -30.37
N ILE A 212 -14.74 0.95 -29.92
CA ILE A 212 -13.32 0.88 -30.32
C ILE A 212 -12.71 -0.46 -29.89
N VAL A 213 -12.97 -0.91 -28.66
CA VAL A 213 -12.44 -2.17 -28.13
C VAL A 213 -13.08 -3.38 -28.83
N GLU A 214 -14.38 -3.33 -29.12
CA GLU A 214 -15.07 -4.36 -29.90
C GLU A 214 -14.51 -4.44 -31.33
N ARG A 215 -14.27 -3.30 -31.99
CA ARG A 215 -13.63 -3.25 -33.33
C ARG A 215 -12.22 -3.84 -33.30
N ALA A 216 -11.48 -3.69 -32.19
CA ALA A 216 -10.16 -4.27 -32.04
C ALA A 216 -10.14 -5.82 -32.03
N SER A 217 -11.29 -6.50 -32.00
CA SER A 217 -11.35 -7.96 -32.15
C SER A 217 -11.33 -8.39 -33.62
N SER A 218 -11.56 -7.47 -34.56
CA SER A 218 -11.50 -7.77 -35.99
C SER A 218 -10.05 -7.87 -36.48
N PRO A 219 -9.74 -8.80 -37.40
CA PRO A 219 -8.40 -8.94 -37.99
C PRO A 219 -7.92 -7.67 -38.72
N ASP A 220 -8.81 -6.76 -39.10
CA ASP A 220 -8.44 -5.51 -39.76
C ASP A 220 -7.79 -4.50 -38.79
N PHE A 221 -7.97 -4.69 -37.48
CA PHE A 221 -7.58 -3.74 -36.43
C PHE A 221 -6.52 -4.30 -35.46
N THR A 222 -5.50 -4.99 -35.99
CA THR A 222 -4.46 -5.65 -35.19
C THR A 222 -3.64 -4.72 -34.30
N ARG A 223 -3.47 -3.44 -34.68
CA ARG A 223 -2.63 -2.46 -33.97
C ARG A 223 -3.43 -1.58 -33.01
N LEU A 224 -4.76 -1.58 -33.13
CA LEU A 224 -5.66 -0.70 -32.39
C LEU A 224 -5.48 -0.83 -30.87
N LEU A 225 -5.54 -2.05 -30.34
CA LEU A 225 -5.42 -2.31 -28.91
C LEU A 225 -3.98 -2.10 -28.37
N PRO A 226 -2.91 -2.58 -29.03
CA PRO A 226 -1.54 -2.24 -28.65
C PRO A 226 -1.25 -0.73 -28.62
N HIS A 227 -1.74 0.03 -29.61
CA HIS A 227 -1.56 1.49 -29.64
C HIS A 227 -2.34 2.18 -28.53
N LEU A 228 -3.54 1.69 -28.18
CA LEU A 228 -4.29 2.16 -27.03
C LEU A 228 -3.49 1.98 -25.73
N TRP A 229 -2.88 0.81 -25.51
CA TRP A 229 -1.99 0.57 -24.37
C TRP A 229 -0.77 1.48 -24.39
N GLN A 230 -0.17 1.72 -25.55
CA GLN A 230 0.97 2.63 -25.65
C GLN A 230 0.57 4.05 -25.25
N ILE A 231 -0.53 4.57 -25.79
CA ILE A 231 -1.02 5.92 -25.48
C ILE A 231 -1.33 6.01 -23.98
N ASP A 232 -2.06 5.05 -23.43
CA ASP A 232 -2.43 5.05 -22.01
C ASP A 232 -1.26 4.70 -21.08
N SER A 233 -0.14 4.15 -21.55
CA SER A 233 1.06 3.92 -20.73
C SER A 233 1.92 5.17 -20.54
N LYS A 234 1.78 6.20 -21.39
CA LYS A 234 2.60 7.41 -21.31
C LYS A 234 2.28 8.21 -20.05
N THR A 235 3.06 7.98 -19.00
CA THR A 235 3.08 8.76 -17.76
C THR A 235 3.76 10.11 -17.99
N THR A 236 3.12 11.00 -18.75
CA THR A 236 3.51 12.42 -18.67
C THR A 236 3.18 12.87 -17.26
N ASN A 237 4.21 13.14 -16.45
CA ASN A 237 4.14 13.41 -15.01
C ASN A 237 3.22 14.60 -14.61
N HIS A 238 2.62 15.29 -15.58
CA HIS A 238 1.70 16.42 -15.43
C HIS A 238 0.26 16.09 -15.91
N LEU A 239 0.05 14.95 -16.58
CA LEU A 239 -1.19 14.57 -17.28
C LEU A 239 -1.71 13.19 -16.90
N SER A 240 -1.06 12.48 -15.96
CA SER A 240 -1.56 11.20 -15.43
C SER A 240 -2.90 11.35 -14.68
N TYR A 241 -3.37 12.56 -14.41
CA TYR A 241 -4.71 12.87 -13.90
C TYR A 241 -5.54 13.60 -14.95
N ARG A 242 -5.48 13.18 -16.21
CA ARG A 242 -6.52 13.59 -17.15
C ARG A 242 -7.83 12.92 -16.75
N GLU A 243 -8.85 13.75 -16.51
CA GLU A 243 -10.24 13.31 -16.39
C GLU A 243 -10.52 12.31 -17.52
N ASN A 244 -11.12 11.17 -17.18
CA ASN A 244 -11.45 10.04 -18.05
C ASN A 244 -10.41 8.93 -18.28
N ARG A 245 -9.10 9.07 -17.98
CA ARG A 245 -8.17 7.91 -18.20
C ARG A 245 -8.56 6.67 -17.40
N SER A 246 -8.90 6.85 -16.12
CA SER A 246 -9.36 5.75 -15.26
C SER A 246 -10.67 5.14 -15.75
N ASN A 247 -11.61 5.96 -16.21
CA ASN A 247 -12.91 5.51 -16.71
C ASN A 247 -12.76 4.78 -18.05
N ARG A 248 -11.96 5.31 -18.97
CA ARG A 248 -11.62 4.65 -20.23
C ARG A 248 -10.96 3.30 -19.98
N LEU A 249 -9.91 3.23 -19.16
CA LEU A 249 -9.24 1.96 -18.83
C LEU A 249 -10.20 0.96 -18.21
N LYS A 250 -11.12 1.41 -17.34
CA LYS A 250 -12.20 0.59 -16.80
C LYS A 250 -13.08 0.02 -17.92
N VAL A 251 -13.64 0.86 -18.80
CA VAL A 251 -14.50 0.43 -19.91
C VAL A 251 -13.75 -0.55 -20.82
N VAL A 252 -12.47 -0.30 -21.09
CA VAL A 252 -11.64 -1.22 -21.87
C VAL A 252 -11.57 -2.58 -21.19
N LEU A 253 -11.17 -2.65 -19.92
CA LEU A 253 -11.07 -3.92 -19.18
C LEU A 253 -12.40 -4.67 -19.09
N GLU A 254 -13.53 -3.96 -18.96
CA GLU A 254 -14.88 -4.56 -18.95
C GLU A 254 -15.28 -5.14 -20.31
N THR A 255 -14.71 -4.61 -21.40
CA THR A 255 -15.09 -4.97 -22.78
C THR A 255 -14.17 -6.00 -23.41
N LEU A 256 -12.94 -6.17 -22.91
CA LEU A 256 -11.96 -7.10 -23.47
C LEU A 256 -12.52 -8.53 -23.55
N SER A 257 -12.49 -9.12 -24.74
CA SER A 257 -12.64 -10.57 -24.91
C SER A 257 -11.44 -11.32 -24.34
N GLU A 258 -11.59 -12.63 -24.09
CA GLU A 258 -10.52 -13.46 -23.56
C GLU A 258 -9.27 -13.45 -24.47
N GLU A 259 -9.45 -13.50 -25.79
CA GLU A 259 -8.34 -13.48 -26.75
C GLU A 259 -7.64 -12.13 -26.80
N GLN A 260 -8.39 -11.02 -26.71
CA GLN A 260 -7.80 -9.69 -26.61
C GLN A 260 -7.03 -9.49 -25.30
N LEU A 261 -7.53 -10.05 -24.20
CA LEU A 261 -6.82 -10.07 -22.93
C LEU A 261 -5.52 -10.87 -23.06
N LYS A 262 -5.56 -12.11 -23.60
CA LYS A 262 -4.36 -12.93 -23.86
C LYS A 262 -3.33 -12.20 -24.71
N SER A 263 -3.76 -11.48 -25.75
CA SER A 263 -2.88 -10.66 -26.57
C SER A 263 -2.26 -9.51 -25.76
N SER A 264 -3.08 -8.80 -24.98
CA SER A 264 -2.64 -7.68 -24.15
C SER A 264 -1.62 -8.06 -23.08
N LEU A 265 -1.66 -9.29 -22.55
CA LEU A 265 -0.69 -9.78 -21.56
C LEU A 265 0.74 -9.90 -22.11
N LYS A 266 0.90 -9.95 -23.43
CA LYS A 266 2.21 -9.93 -24.10
C LYS A 266 2.80 -8.52 -24.19
N GLU A 267 1.95 -7.49 -24.08
CA GLU A 267 2.37 -6.10 -24.20
C GLU A 267 2.96 -5.58 -22.88
N ASN A 268 4.21 -5.12 -22.92
CA ASN A 268 4.86 -4.54 -21.74
C ASN A 268 4.08 -3.33 -21.20
N LYS A 269 3.44 -2.56 -22.09
CA LYS A 269 2.67 -1.36 -21.74
C LYS A 269 1.41 -1.64 -20.95
N PHE A 270 0.76 -2.77 -21.19
CA PHE A 270 -0.36 -3.22 -20.37
C PHE A 270 0.08 -3.32 -18.89
N TRP A 271 1.19 -3.99 -18.64
CA TRP A 271 1.72 -4.17 -17.28
C TRP A 271 2.22 -2.87 -16.65
N GLU A 272 2.85 -1.98 -17.43
CA GLU A 272 3.31 -0.67 -16.93
C GLU A 272 2.16 0.16 -16.33
N ILE A 273 0.97 0.12 -16.93
CA ILE A 273 -0.21 0.86 -16.45
C ILE A 273 -0.64 0.37 -15.06
N PHE A 274 -0.65 -0.94 -14.84
CA PHE A 274 -1.24 -1.54 -13.63
C PHE A 274 -0.24 -1.88 -12.52
N ARG A 275 1.06 -1.88 -12.82
CA ARG A 275 2.13 -2.13 -11.84
C ARG A 275 2.26 -1.00 -10.81
N ASN A 276 1.94 0.24 -11.18
CA ASN A 276 2.16 1.39 -10.31
C ASN A 276 1.12 1.46 -9.18
N THR A 277 1.53 1.05 -7.98
CA THR A 277 0.68 1.11 -6.77
C THR A 277 0.38 2.52 -6.26
N GLN A 278 1.12 3.54 -6.74
CA GLN A 278 0.85 4.94 -6.39
C GLN A 278 -0.27 5.54 -7.25
N GLU A 279 -0.56 4.95 -8.40
CA GLU A 279 -1.63 5.37 -9.29
C GLU A 279 -2.93 4.58 -9.01
N PRO A 280 -4.11 5.17 -9.22
CA PRO A 280 -5.38 4.52 -8.92
C PRO A 280 -5.70 3.34 -9.86
N TYR A 281 -4.94 3.13 -10.92
CA TYR A 281 -5.27 2.17 -11.99
C TYR A 281 -5.13 0.71 -11.57
N GLY A 282 -4.13 0.36 -10.76
CA GLY A 282 -4.01 -1.01 -10.25
C GLY A 282 -5.18 -1.39 -9.34
N LYS A 283 -5.64 -0.44 -8.51
CA LYS A 283 -6.83 -0.63 -7.67
C LYS A 283 -8.11 -0.71 -8.51
N MET A 284 -8.27 0.21 -9.48
CA MET A 284 -9.39 0.18 -10.42
C MET A 284 -9.46 -1.16 -11.18
N ALA A 285 -8.34 -1.65 -11.71
CA ALA A 285 -8.30 -2.93 -12.41
C ALA A 285 -8.69 -4.09 -11.48
N ALA A 286 -8.23 -4.09 -10.23
CA ALA A 286 -8.59 -5.10 -9.24
C ALA A 286 -10.08 -5.07 -8.85
N GLU A 287 -10.77 -3.92 -8.97
CA GLU A 287 -12.22 -3.79 -8.75
C GLU A 287 -13.02 -4.28 -9.97
N VAL A 288 -12.51 -4.06 -11.18
CA VAL A 288 -13.23 -4.28 -12.44
C VAL A 288 -13.07 -5.70 -12.99
N LEU A 289 -11.88 -6.30 -12.87
CA LEU A 289 -11.59 -7.59 -13.48
C LEU A 289 -12.47 -8.72 -12.90
N SER A 290 -13.04 -9.55 -13.76
CA SER A 290 -13.83 -10.71 -13.32
C SER A 290 -12.94 -11.85 -12.80
N PRO A 291 -13.48 -12.81 -12.01
CA PRO A 291 -12.74 -14.01 -11.61
C PRO A 291 -12.15 -14.77 -12.79
N GLN A 292 -12.89 -14.88 -13.88
CA GLN A 292 -12.43 -15.52 -15.12
C GLN A 292 -11.26 -14.76 -15.74
N GLN A 293 -11.32 -13.42 -15.79
CA GLN A 293 -10.21 -12.61 -16.30
C GLN A 293 -8.97 -12.76 -15.42
N PHE A 294 -9.09 -12.82 -14.09
CA PHE A 294 -7.96 -13.12 -13.21
C PHE A 294 -7.33 -14.49 -13.52
N ALA A 295 -8.13 -15.52 -13.76
CA ALA A 295 -7.66 -16.84 -14.17
C ALA A 295 -6.93 -16.78 -15.52
N THR A 296 -7.51 -16.12 -16.52
CA THR A 296 -6.87 -15.92 -17.84
C THR A 296 -5.53 -15.20 -17.69
N ILE A 297 -5.48 -14.14 -16.87
CA ILE A 297 -4.27 -13.34 -16.62
C ILE A 297 -3.16 -14.22 -16.06
N ILE A 298 -3.39 -14.95 -14.96
CA ILE A 298 -2.34 -15.76 -14.34
C ILE A 298 -1.95 -16.98 -15.18
N ALA A 299 -2.88 -17.55 -15.95
CA ALA A 299 -2.60 -18.71 -16.77
C ALA A 299 -1.73 -18.40 -18.00
N HIS A 300 -1.82 -17.17 -18.54
CA HIS A 300 -1.18 -16.78 -19.81
C HIS A 300 -0.06 -15.73 -19.66
N ALA A 301 0.08 -15.11 -18.49
CA ALA A 301 1.20 -14.22 -18.22
C ALA A 301 2.51 -15.00 -18.14
N SER A 302 3.62 -14.38 -18.57
CA SER A 302 4.94 -14.97 -18.33
C SER A 302 5.29 -14.94 -16.84
N ILE A 303 6.12 -15.89 -16.38
CA ILE A 303 6.48 -16.05 -14.97
C ILE A 303 6.97 -14.73 -14.34
N ASP A 304 7.75 -13.93 -15.09
CA ASP A 304 8.29 -12.65 -14.62
C ASP A 304 7.18 -11.63 -14.27
N ARG A 305 6.01 -11.76 -14.91
CA ARG A 305 4.83 -10.91 -14.68
C ARG A 305 3.97 -11.36 -13.51
N HIS A 306 4.23 -12.52 -12.90
CA HIS A 306 3.47 -12.96 -11.72
C HIS A 306 3.65 -12.00 -10.53
N THR A 307 4.75 -11.26 -10.48
CA THR A 307 4.95 -10.17 -9.51
C THR A 307 3.95 -9.02 -9.72
N ASP A 308 3.66 -8.67 -10.97
CA ASP A 308 2.66 -7.65 -11.33
C ASP A 308 1.24 -8.11 -10.98
N ILE A 309 0.95 -9.40 -11.15
CA ILE A 309 -0.33 -10.01 -10.73
C ILE A 309 -0.47 -9.98 -9.22
N ALA A 310 0.61 -10.24 -8.47
CA ALA A 310 0.61 -10.17 -7.02
C ALA A 310 0.18 -8.77 -6.54
N VAL A 311 0.63 -7.71 -7.22
CA VAL A 311 0.18 -6.34 -6.96
C VAL A 311 -1.33 -6.23 -7.13
N LEU A 312 -1.89 -6.64 -8.27
CA LEU A 312 -3.33 -6.58 -8.53
C LEU A 312 -4.15 -7.32 -7.45
N ILE A 313 -3.75 -8.55 -7.10
CA ILE A 313 -4.42 -9.36 -6.09
C ILE A 313 -4.43 -8.66 -4.73
N THR A 314 -3.36 -7.96 -4.37
CA THR A 314 -3.31 -7.23 -3.08
C THR A 314 -4.23 -6.01 -3.02
N GLN A 315 -4.70 -5.50 -4.16
CA GLN A 315 -5.57 -4.31 -4.23
C GLN A 315 -7.07 -4.64 -4.18
N ILE A 316 -7.46 -5.92 -4.23
CA ILE A 316 -8.87 -6.33 -4.19
C ILE A 316 -9.51 -5.87 -2.87
N SER A 317 -10.64 -5.15 -2.96
CA SER A 317 -11.38 -4.67 -1.79
C SER A 317 -12.00 -5.83 -1.00
N LYS A 318 -12.22 -5.57 0.29
CA LYS A 318 -12.82 -6.52 1.25
C LYS A 318 -13.89 -5.86 2.12
N ASP A 319 -14.37 -4.69 1.69
CA ASP A 319 -15.20 -3.80 2.50
C ASP A 319 -16.66 -4.28 2.58
N SER A 320 -17.10 -5.08 1.60
CA SER A 320 -18.48 -5.58 1.53
C SER A 320 -18.58 -7.11 1.46
N PRO A 321 -19.71 -7.71 1.88
CA PRO A 321 -19.96 -9.14 1.71
C PRO A 321 -19.92 -9.59 0.23
N ALA A 322 -20.35 -8.72 -0.69
CA ALA A 322 -20.29 -9.00 -2.12
C ALA A 322 -18.84 -9.09 -2.62
N GLU A 323 -17.99 -8.15 -2.21
CA GLU A 323 -16.55 -8.18 -2.53
C GLU A 323 -15.85 -9.39 -1.89
N LYS A 324 -16.25 -9.81 -0.68
CA LYS A 324 -15.71 -11.02 -0.06
C LYS A 324 -16.05 -12.29 -0.85
N ARG A 325 -17.28 -12.41 -1.37
CA ARG A 325 -17.67 -13.53 -2.24
C ARG A 325 -16.92 -13.49 -3.58
N ARG A 326 -16.79 -12.31 -4.17
CA ARG A 326 -16.00 -12.11 -5.39
C ARG A 326 -14.53 -12.47 -5.16
N LEU A 327 -13.93 -12.07 -4.03
CA LEU A 327 -12.59 -12.45 -3.63
C LEU A 327 -12.44 -13.97 -3.52
N HIS A 328 -13.40 -14.66 -2.89
CA HIS A 328 -13.41 -16.12 -2.83
C HIS A 328 -13.39 -16.75 -4.23
N GLN A 329 -14.26 -16.31 -5.15
CA GLN A 329 -14.28 -16.79 -6.54
C GLN A 329 -12.96 -16.51 -7.28
N ILE A 330 -12.38 -15.32 -7.09
CA ILE A 330 -11.08 -14.98 -7.68
C ILE A 330 -9.98 -15.92 -7.16
N LEU A 331 -9.94 -16.17 -5.84
CA LEU A 331 -8.94 -17.05 -5.24
C LEU A 331 -9.08 -18.48 -5.75
N GLU A 332 -10.29 -19.03 -5.85
CA GLU A 332 -10.52 -20.36 -6.44
C GLU A 332 -10.03 -20.45 -7.88
N ALA A 333 -10.23 -19.39 -8.67
CA ALA A 333 -9.82 -19.37 -10.07
C ALA A 333 -8.30 -19.21 -10.26
N VAL A 334 -7.61 -18.55 -9.32
CA VAL A 334 -6.17 -18.22 -9.43
C VAL A 334 -5.26 -19.27 -8.77
N ILE A 335 -5.71 -19.91 -7.69
CA ILE A 335 -4.91 -20.89 -6.92
C ILE A 335 -4.31 -22.02 -7.78
N PRO A 336 -5.00 -22.61 -8.77
CA PRO A 336 -4.43 -23.65 -9.63
C PRO A 336 -3.17 -23.20 -10.41
N HIS A 337 -2.96 -21.90 -10.56
CA HIS A 337 -1.83 -21.30 -11.29
C HIS A 337 -0.78 -20.68 -10.34
N THR A 338 -0.78 -21.07 -9.07
CA THR A 338 0.12 -20.51 -8.05
C THR A 338 1.59 -20.67 -8.44
N THR A 339 2.37 -19.60 -8.27
CA THR A 339 3.83 -19.62 -8.39
C THR A 339 4.48 -18.95 -7.19
N PRO A 340 5.79 -19.14 -6.96
CA PRO A 340 6.52 -18.49 -5.86
C PRO A 340 6.38 -16.96 -5.82
N TRP A 341 6.19 -16.31 -6.97
CA TRP A 341 6.06 -14.85 -7.07
C TRP A 341 4.69 -14.31 -6.64
N VAL A 342 3.66 -15.16 -6.62
CA VAL A 342 2.28 -14.76 -6.28
C VAL A 342 1.82 -15.34 -4.94
N VAL A 343 2.46 -16.41 -4.47
CA VAL A 343 1.95 -17.23 -3.35
C VAL A 343 1.75 -16.44 -2.05
N LEU A 344 2.65 -15.53 -1.70
CA LEU A 344 2.53 -14.74 -0.47
C LEU A 344 1.38 -13.72 -0.56
N ALA A 345 1.09 -13.20 -1.75
CA ALA A 345 -0.06 -12.34 -1.97
C ALA A 345 -1.38 -13.12 -1.84
N LEU A 346 -1.43 -14.34 -2.40
CA LEU A 346 -2.58 -15.24 -2.26
C LEU A 346 -2.79 -15.67 -0.81
N GLU A 347 -1.74 -16.10 -0.12
CA GLU A 347 -1.80 -16.47 1.30
C GLU A 347 -2.39 -15.33 2.15
N ARG A 348 -1.93 -14.10 1.93
CA ARG A 348 -2.45 -12.91 2.62
C ARG A 348 -3.94 -12.71 2.37
N GLN A 349 -4.40 -12.92 1.13
CA GLN A 349 -5.82 -12.79 0.81
C GLN A 349 -6.67 -13.93 1.38
N ILE A 350 -6.16 -15.16 1.37
CA ILE A 350 -6.83 -16.32 1.98
C ILE A 350 -6.96 -16.12 3.48
N LYS A 351 -5.92 -15.65 4.18
CA LYS A 351 -5.99 -15.32 5.63
C LYS A 351 -7.07 -14.30 5.96
N ASN A 352 -7.40 -13.38 5.03
CA ASN A 352 -8.49 -12.43 5.24
C ASN A 352 -9.88 -13.12 5.26
N LEU A 353 -10.01 -14.29 4.64
CA LEU A 353 -11.25 -15.10 4.65
C LEU A 353 -11.42 -15.92 5.94
N LEU A 354 -10.38 -16.06 6.77
CA LEU A 354 -10.43 -16.81 8.03
C LEU A 354 -11.57 -16.35 8.95
N SER A 355 -11.80 -15.04 9.02
CA SER A 355 -12.87 -14.43 9.83
C SER A 355 -14.28 -14.61 9.28
N TYR A 356 -14.40 -15.11 8.04
CA TYR A 356 -15.67 -15.18 7.31
C TYR A 356 -16.12 -16.64 7.13
N ASP A 357 -15.24 -17.51 6.66
CA ASP A 357 -15.53 -18.93 6.46
C ASP A 357 -14.26 -19.76 6.69
N GLN A 358 -14.23 -20.45 7.83
CA GLN A 358 -13.09 -21.26 8.25
C GLN A 358 -12.87 -22.47 7.35
N ASN A 359 -13.94 -23.07 6.81
CA ASN A 359 -13.84 -24.23 5.93
C ASN A 359 -13.25 -23.83 4.58
N VAL A 360 -13.72 -22.71 4.01
CA VAL A 360 -13.16 -22.14 2.79
C VAL A 360 -11.70 -21.77 2.99
N TYR A 361 -11.36 -21.13 4.12
CA TYR A 361 -9.96 -20.84 4.45
C TYR A 361 -9.08 -22.09 4.43
N HIS A 362 -9.47 -23.16 5.14
CA HIS A 362 -8.66 -24.38 5.21
C HIS A 362 -8.50 -25.04 3.85
N ARG A 363 -9.58 -25.10 3.05
CA ARG A 363 -9.54 -25.63 1.68
C ARG A 363 -8.59 -24.84 0.79
N LEU A 364 -8.77 -23.52 0.71
CA LEU A 364 -7.94 -22.66 -0.14
C LEU A 364 -6.47 -22.67 0.31
N ASN A 365 -6.20 -22.72 1.61
CA ASN A 365 -4.84 -22.77 2.12
C ASN A 365 -4.17 -24.13 1.81
N HIS A 366 -4.92 -25.23 1.92
CA HIS A 366 -4.44 -26.54 1.50
C HIS A 366 -4.11 -26.57 0.00
N ASP A 367 -5.03 -26.08 -0.84
CA ASP A 367 -4.86 -26.06 -2.29
C ASP A 367 -3.70 -25.15 -2.70
N LEU A 368 -3.55 -23.98 -2.06
CA LEU A 368 -2.42 -23.08 -2.26
C LEU A 368 -1.07 -23.80 -2.06
N LYS A 369 -0.94 -24.56 -0.96
CA LYS A 369 0.27 -25.34 -0.66
C LYS A 369 0.52 -26.43 -1.69
N LYS A 370 -0.53 -27.17 -2.06
CA LYS A 370 -0.47 -28.21 -3.08
C LYS A 370 0.03 -27.65 -4.41
N TYR A 371 -0.60 -26.60 -4.93
CA TYR A 371 -0.24 -26.01 -6.22
C TYR A 371 1.12 -25.28 -6.19
N LEU A 372 1.52 -24.68 -5.06
CA LEU A 372 2.88 -24.16 -4.91
C LEU A 372 3.92 -25.27 -5.06
N LYS A 373 3.70 -26.44 -4.46
CA LYS A 373 4.60 -27.59 -4.55
C LYS A 373 4.73 -28.07 -6.00
N GLU A 374 3.60 -28.30 -6.67
CA GLU A 374 3.56 -28.68 -8.09
C GLU A 374 4.25 -27.64 -8.99
N SER A 375 4.06 -26.35 -8.70
CA SER A 375 4.70 -25.26 -9.44
C SER A 375 6.22 -25.28 -9.33
N LEU A 376 6.77 -25.55 -8.15
CA LEU A 376 8.21 -25.63 -7.91
C LEU A 376 8.87 -26.86 -8.56
N GLU A 377 8.10 -27.89 -8.90
CA GLU A 377 8.59 -29.06 -9.64
C GLU A 377 8.81 -28.73 -11.14
N ARG A 378 8.19 -27.67 -11.66
CA ARG A 378 8.42 -27.22 -13.04
C ARG A 378 9.85 -26.70 -13.22
N PRO A 379 10.62 -27.20 -14.21
CA PRO A 379 12.02 -26.83 -14.40
C PRO A 379 12.27 -25.32 -14.55
N GLU A 380 11.42 -24.65 -15.33
CA GLU A 380 11.48 -23.20 -15.58
C GLU A 380 11.25 -22.37 -14.30
N VAL A 381 10.27 -22.76 -13.48
CA VAL A 381 9.94 -22.11 -12.21
C VAL A 381 11.06 -22.33 -11.21
N ASN A 382 11.56 -23.56 -11.09
CA ASN A 382 12.64 -23.92 -10.17
C ASN A 382 13.92 -23.13 -10.46
N LEU A 383 14.30 -23.03 -11.75
CA LEU A 383 15.47 -22.30 -12.17
C LEU A 383 15.34 -20.80 -11.88
N ASN A 384 14.21 -20.18 -12.22
CA ASN A 384 13.95 -18.77 -11.94
C ASN A 384 13.88 -18.51 -10.43
N TYR A 385 13.22 -19.38 -9.67
CA TYR A 385 13.11 -19.30 -8.21
C TYR A 385 14.49 -19.35 -7.53
N LYS A 386 15.41 -20.21 -7.99
CA LYS A 386 16.77 -20.27 -7.47
C LYS A 386 17.56 -18.99 -7.75
N ARG A 387 17.42 -18.42 -8.95
CA ARG A 387 18.14 -17.22 -9.39
C ARG A 387 17.63 -15.93 -8.79
N ASP A 388 16.33 -15.83 -8.55
CA ASP A 388 15.69 -14.61 -8.06
C ASP A 388 16.09 -14.36 -6.60
N GLY A 389 16.83 -13.26 -6.35
CA GLY A 389 17.25 -12.83 -5.02
C GLY A 389 16.25 -11.91 -4.31
N SER A 390 15.20 -11.46 -5.00
CA SER A 390 14.20 -10.54 -4.46
C SER A 390 13.08 -11.25 -3.69
N LEU A 391 12.88 -12.55 -3.93
CA LEU A 391 11.86 -13.35 -3.27
C LEU A 391 12.21 -13.67 -1.81
N ASP A 392 11.19 -13.63 -0.95
CA ASP A 392 11.28 -14.11 0.42
C ASP A 392 11.20 -15.65 0.47
N LYS A 393 12.30 -16.30 0.09
CA LYS A 393 12.42 -17.77 0.05
C LYS A 393 12.16 -18.42 1.40
N LYS A 394 12.43 -17.70 2.50
CA LYS A 394 12.18 -18.19 3.85
C LYS A 394 10.68 -18.32 4.10
N SER A 395 9.90 -17.27 3.86
CA SER A 395 8.44 -17.31 4.02
C SER A 395 7.80 -18.35 3.08
N ILE A 396 8.28 -18.44 1.84
CA ILE A 396 7.78 -19.46 0.88
C ILE A 396 8.08 -20.88 1.37
N SER A 397 9.26 -21.12 1.95
CA SER A 397 9.60 -22.43 2.52
C SER A 397 8.75 -22.78 3.75
N LEU A 398 8.43 -21.79 4.60
CA LEU A 398 7.58 -22.02 5.78
C LEU A 398 6.17 -22.45 5.38
N LEU A 399 5.63 -21.90 4.28
CA LEU A 399 4.35 -22.33 3.73
C LEU A 399 4.31 -23.82 3.36
N LEU A 400 5.44 -24.36 2.90
CA LEU A 400 5.57 -25.76 2.50
C LEU A 400 5.83 -26.69 3.70
N ASN A 401 6.43 -26.18 4.78
CA ASN A 401 6.91 -26.99 5.91
C ASN A 401 5.90 -27.16 7.05
N GLU A 402 4.74 -26.50 7.01
CA GLU A 402 3.67 -26.73 7.99
C GLU A 402 2.73 -27.87 7.56
N VAL A 403 3.08 -29.10 7.95
CA VAL A 403 2.35 -30.07 8.81
C VAL A 403 2.95 -31.47 8.60
N GLU A 404 3.94 -31.86 9.42
CA GLU A 404 4.22 -33.27 9.78
C GLU A 404 4.35 -33.49 11.30
N SER A 405 4.32 -32.44 12.13
CA SER A 405 4.70 -32.54 13.55
C SER A 405 3.55 -32.49 14.57
N SER A 406 2.28 -32.60 14.18
CA SER A 406 1.16 -32.54 15.13
C SER A 406 0.33 -33.82 15.29
N HIS A 407 0.78 -34.96 14.74
CA HIS A 407 0.08 -36.26 14.90
C HIS A 407 0.94 -37.42 15.43
N SER A 408 2.16 -37.20 15.92
CA SER A 408 3.04 -38.25 16.43
C SER A 408 3.37 -38.18 17.93
N HIS A 409 2.64 -37.39 18.73
CA HIS A 409 2.85 -37.33 20.19
C HIS A 409 1.61 -37.64 21.06
N SER A 410 0.70 -38.51 20.60
CA SER A 410 -0.45 -38.96 21.41
C SER A 410 -0.67 -40.49 21.46
N LEU A 411 0.32 -41.31 21.09
CA LEU A 411 0.26 -42.76 21.28
C LEU A 411 1.60 -43.27 21.82
N ALA A 412 1.95 -42.81 23.02
CA ALA A 412 2.94 -43.44 23.89
C ALA A 412 2.77 -42.91 25.32
N MET A 413 1.64 -43.26 25.95
CA MET A 413 1.56 -43.48 27.39
C MET A 413 0.48 -44.51 27.67
#